data_AF-A0A351I3A8-F1
#
_entry.id   AF-A0A351I3A8-F1
#
_cell.length_a   1.000
_cell.length_b   1.000
_cell.length_c   1.000
_cell.angle_alpha   90.00
_cell.angle_beta   90.00
_cell.angle_gamma   90.00
#
_symmetry.space_group_name_H-M   'P 1'
#
loop_
_entity.id
_entity.type
_entity.pdbx_description
1 polymer ?
#
loop_
_entity_poly.entity_id
_entity_poly.type
_entity_poly.pdbx_seq_one_letter_code
_entity_poly.pdbx_strand_id
1 'polypeptide(L)'
;MDICPVGALTDRDFRYKVRVWYLDHADSICPGCSRGCGISVHTSTKRPWHNEGRRVARLKPRWSEVNGHWMCDDGRYGFANLDTDRLGKVLRLRPERVELSWVDMAEELAGRLDGVKVVASGMLSNEDWAAFKALFVDTLTVQDLYFSAEPDQIGAEDDLLRKKEKVPNLKGAEALGLKSGSFDRLAEDLEAGKVRCLYVIERDLAKVWGEARARALLTQVPLLVFQGPNKGALGDLAHYRLPATAYVEEEGCFTNFEGNRRPYRKALEPIGCARPDWEIFKLLQEARS
;
A
#
# COMPACT_ATOMS: atom_id res chain seq x y z
N MET A 1 -6.57 -4.73 26.02
CA MET A 1 -5.42 -5.52 26.49
C MET A 1 -4.40 -4.70 27.26
N ASP A 2 -4.11 -3.47 26.86
CA ASP A 2 -2.96 -2.70 27.36
C ASP A 2 -3.08 -2.22 28.82
N ILE A 3 -4.29 -2.23 29.38
CA ILE A 3 -4.56 -1.77 30.75
C ILE A 3 -4.20 -2.79 31.84
N CYS A 4 -4.11 -4.08 31.50
CA CYS A 4 -3.91 -5.13 32.49
C CYS A 4 -2.43 -5.18 32.94
N PRO A 5 -2.11 -4.91 34.22
CA PRO A 5 -0.73 -4.82 34.68
C PRO A 5 -0.08 -6.19 34.92
N VAL A 6 -0.89 -7.24 35.11
CA VAL A 6 -0.45 -8.56 35.61
C VAL A 6 -0.50 -9.67 34.55
N GLY A 7 -0.91 -9.36 33.32
CA GLY A 7 -1.06 -10.37 32.27
C GLY A 7 -2.22 -11.35 32.47
N ALA A 8 -3.22 -11.00 33.28
CA ALA A 8 -4.49 -11.74 33.31
C ALA A 8 -5.22 -11.65 31.96
N LEU A 9 -5.10 -10.50 31.29
CA LEU A 9 -5.55 -10.28 29.92
C LEU A 9 -4.34 -10.29 28.98
N THR A 10 -4.20 -11.34 28.16
CA THR A 10 -3.11 -11.48 27.16
C THR A 10 -3.63 -11.57 25.74
N ASP A 11 -2.96 -10.87 24.83
CA ASP A 11 -3.35 -10.81 23.42
C ASP A 11 -3.19 -12.20 22.78
N ARG A 12 -4.29 -12.75 22.25
CA ARG A 12 -4.31 -14.09 21.65
C ARG A 12 -3.35 -14.20 20.47
N ASP A 13 -3.22 -13.16 19.65
CA ASP A 13 -2.33 -13.21 18.48
C ASP A 13 -0.85 -13.26 18.89
N PHE A 14 -0.49 -12.59 20.00
CA PHE A 14 0.90 -12.47 20.46
C PHE A 14 1.29 -13.52 21.52
N ARG A 15 0.32 -14.07 22.26
CA ARG A 15 0.57 -14.98 23.38
C ARG A 15 1.35 -16.20 22.89
N TYR A 16 2.45 -16.50 23.59
CA TYR A 16 3.38 -17.62 23.30
C TYR A 16 4.14 -17.54 21.96
N LYS A 17 4.06 -16.44 21.21
CA LYS A 17 4.76 -16.29 19.93
C LYS A 17 6.23 -15.91 20.09
N VAL A 18 6.51 -14.91 20.92
CA VAL A 18 7.86 -14.37 21.17
C VAL A 18 7.91 -13.60 22.48
N ARG A 19 9.08 -13.53 23.12
CA ARG A 19 9.27 -12.77 24.36
C ARG A 19 9.56 -11.30 24.05
N VAL A 20 9.03 -10.41 24.89
CA VAL A 20 9.10 -8.95 24.66
C VAL A 20 10.52 -8.38 24.63
N TRP A 21 11.46 -8.97 25.38
CA TRP A 21 12.87 -8.55 25.39
C TRP A 21 13.68 -9.02 24.18
N TYR A 22 13.08 -9.81 23.28
CA TYR A 22 13.68 -10.15 21.98
C TYR A 22 13.20 -9.24 20.85
N LEU A 23 12.24 -8.36 21.11
CA LEU A 23 11.66 -7.49 20.10
C LEU A 23 12.46 -6.21 19.98
N ASP A 24 12.71 -5.80 18.74
CA ASP A 24 13.05 -4.42 18.43
C ASP A 24 11.74 -3.63 18.26
N HIS A 25 11.81 -2.30 18.31
CA HIS A 25 10.63 -1.46 18.11
C HIS A 25 10.98 -0.15 17.41
N ALA A 26 10.03 0.36 16.63
CA ALA A 26 10.10 1.68 16.01
C ALA A 26 8.77 2.41 16.16
N ASP A 27 8.84 3.70 16.44
CA ASP A 27 7.66 4.57 16.51
C ASP A 27 7.16 4.94 15.11
N SER A 28 5.86 4.78 14.87
CA SER A 28 5.25 5.00 13.56
C SER A 28 3.79 5.45 13.70
N ILE A 29 3.06 5.50 12.58
CA ILE A 29 1.63 5.85 12.51
C ILE A 29 0.84 4.65 11.98
N CYS A 30 -0.34 4.43 12.54
CA CYS A 30 -1.24 3.37 12.11
C CYS A 30 -1.85 3.70 10.74
N PRO A 31 -1.69 2.83 9.71
CA PRO A 31 -2.28 3.06 8.40
C PRO A 31 -3.74 2.57 8.32
N GLY A 32 -4.30 1.97 9.37
CA GLY A 32 -5.58 1.25 9.30
C GLY A 32 -6.83 2.12 9.09
N CYS A 33 -6.72 3.44 9.16
CA CYS A 33 -7.75 4.39 8.74
C CYS A 33 -7.16 5.79 8.62
N SER A 34 -7.96 6.73 8.13
CA SER A 34 -7.55 8.14 7.93
C SER A 34 -7.26 8.90 9.23
N ARG A 35 -7.32 8.27 10.41
CA ARG A 35 -7.10 8.95 11.69
C ARG A 35 -5.64 9.29 11.99
N GLY A 36 -4.72 8.37 11.69
CA GLY A 36 -3.29 8.55 11.97
C GLY A 36 -2.88 8.41 13.45
N CYS A 37 -3.39 7.38 14.13
CA CYS A 37 -3.02 7.06 15.52
C CYS A 37 -1.51 6.77 15.66
N GLY A 38 -0.88 7.27 16.72
CA GLY A 38 0.50 6.95 17.07
C GLY A 38 0.64 5.50 17.54
N ILE A 39 1.59 4.77 16.95
CA ILE A 39 1.86 3.37 17.29
C ILE A 39 3.36 3.11 17.48
N SER A 40 3.65 2.00 18.15
CA SER A 40 4.96 1.37 18.18
C SER A 40 4.87 0.02 17.46
N VAL A 41 5.67 -0.15 16.42
CA VAL A 41 5.77 -1.38 15.62
C VAL A 41 6.82 -2.25 16.28
N HIS A 42 6.42 -3.37 16.87
CA HIS A 42 7.34 -4.32 17.47
C HIS A 42 7.74 -5.41 16.47
N THR A 43 9.03 -5.56 16.22
CA THR A 43 9.57 -6.46 15.19
C THR A 43 10.38 -7.61 15.80
N SER A 44 10.39 -8.76 15.11
CA SER A 44 11.06 -9.99 15.54
C SER A 44 12.03 -10.48 14.44
N THR A 45 12.98 -9.65 14.03
CA THR A 45 13.91 -9.95 12.92
C THR A 45 15.10 -10.82 13.35
N LYS A 46 15.60 -10.64 14.58
CA LYS A 46 16.79 -11.34 15.11
C LYS A 46 16.54 -12.82 15.42
N ARG A 47 15.28 -13.26 15.50
CA ARG A 47 14.88 -14.63 15.84
C ARG A 47 13.70 -15.06 14.96
N PRO A 48 13.93 -15.32 13.66
CA PRO A 48 12.86 -15.55 12.68
C PRO A 48 12.09 -16.86 12.92
N TRP A 49 12.65 -17.83 13.65
CA TRP A 49 11.93 -19.04 14.06
C TRP A 49 10.92 -18.81 15.19
N HIS A 50 10.98 -17.66 15.88
CA HIS A 50 9.90 -17.21 16.75
C HIS A 50 8.82 -16.49 15.94
N ASN A 51 7.68 -16.22 16.56
CA ASN A 51 6.61 -15.45 15.92
C ASN A 51 6.09 -16.04 14.60
N GLU A 52 6.23 -17.35 14.42
CA GLU A 52 5.75 -18.08 13.23
C GLU A 52 6.35 -17.53 11.92
N GLY A 53 7.56 -16.98 11.96
CA GLY A 53 8.21 -16.38 10.79
C GLY A 53 7.76 -14.95 10.48
N ARG A 54 6.74 -14.42 11.14
CA ARG A 54 6.28 -13.04 10.93
C ARG A 54 7.33 -12.03 11.42
N ARG A 55 7.63 -11.01 10.61
CA ARG A 55 8.61 -9.97 10.94
C ARG A 55 8.04 -8.94 11.93
N VAL A 56 6.75 -8.64 11.84
CA VAL A 56 6.03 -7.84 12.85
C VAL A 56 5.35 -8.77 13.84
N ALA A 57 5.63 -8.56 15.13
CA ALA A 57 5.07 -9.36 16.21
C ALA A 57 3.78 -8.78 16.77
N ARG A 58 3.68 -7.46 16.84
CA ARG A 58 2.48 -6.75 17.30
C ARG A 58 2.58 -5.25 17.03
N LEU A 59 1.43 -4.61 16.98
CA LEU A 59 1.31 -3.15 17.05
C LEU A 59 0.79 -2.75 18.44
N LYS A 60 1.39 -1.69 19.01
CA LYS A 60 1.01 -1.15 20.31
C LYS A 60 0.68 0.33 20.17
N PRO A 61 -0.31 0.85 20.90
CA PRO A 61 -0.54 2.29 20.89
C PRO A 61 0.62 3.01 21.56
N ARG A 62 0.99 4.16 21.01
CA ARG A 62 1.90 5.13 21.61
C ARG A 62 1.11 6.39 21.92
N TRP A 63 1.51 7.11 22.96
CA TRP A 63 0.96 8.43 23.22
C TRP A 63 1.15 9.36 22.02
N SER A 64 0.05 9.96 21.56
CA SER A 64 0.08 11.12 20.68
C SER A 64 -1.18 11.95 20.84
N GLU A 65 -1.12 13.21 20.40
CA GLU A 65 -2.27 14.14 20.40
C GLU A 65 -3.53 13.57 19.74
N VAL A 66 -3.38 12.62 18.81
CA VAL A 66 -4.51 12.04 18.06
C VAL A 66 -5.27 10.98 18.87
N ASN A 67 -4.54 10.12 19.60
CA ASN A 67 -5.11 8.89 20.15
C ASN A 67 -4.87 8.70 21.65
N GLY A 68 -4.18 9.64 22.31
CA GLY A 68 -3.67 9.42 23.66
C GLY A 68 -2.93 8.09 23.71
N HIS A 69 -3.24 7.24 24.70
CA HIS A 69 -2.65 5.90 24.84
C HIS A 69 -3.44 4.78 24.16
N TRP A 70 -4.40 5.09 23.29
CA TRP A 70 -5.38 4.13 22.79
C TRP A 70 -5.22 3.83 21.29
N MET A 71 -5.71 2.67 20.86
CA MET A 71 -5.87 2.34 19.44
C MET A 71 -7.06 1.41 19.27
N CYS A 72 -7.72 1.47 18.11
CA CYS A 72 -8.79 0.56 17.76
C CYS A 72 -8.26 -0.84 17.41
N ASP A 73 -9.14 -1.84 17.43
CA ASP A 73 -8.77 -3.21 17.10
C ASP A 73 -8.42 -3.38 15.61
N ASP A 74 -9.10 -2.66 14.71
CA ASP A 74 -8.78 -2.61 13.27
C ASP A 74 -7.28 -2.28 13.07
N GLY A 75 -6.79 -1.24 13.76
CA GLY A 75 -5.39 -0.83 13.70
C GLY A 75 -4.44 -1.75 14.47
N ARG A 76 -4.91 -2.39 15.54
CA ARG A 76 -4.09 -3.30 16.36
C ARG A 76 -3.75 -4.59 15.62
N TYR A 77 -4.69 -5.10 14.83
CA TYR A 77 -4.59 -6.39 14.16
C TYR A 77 -4.41 -6.28 12.64
N GLY A 78 -4.42 -5.07 12.08
CA GLY A 78 -4.31 -4.79 10.63
C GLY A 78 -2.94 -5.07 9.98
N PHE A 79 -2.06 -5.87 10.60
CA PHE A 79 -0.73 -6.19 10.07
C PHE A 79 -0.59 -7.64 9.59
N ALA A 80 -1.66 -8.45 9.63
CA ALA A 80 -1.61 -9.88 9.33
C ALA A 80 -1.08 -10.20 7.91
N ASN A 81 -1.42 -9.37 6.91
CA ASN A 81 -1.06 -9.59 5.52
C ASN A 81 0.32 -9.05 5.13
N LEU A 82 1.06 -8.43 6.07
CA LEU A 82 2.31 -7.73 5.79
C LEU A 82 3.42 -8.64 5.23
N ASP A 83 3.38 -9.93 5.56
CA ASP A 83 4.37 -10.93 5.13
C ASP A 83 3.79 -11.97 4.15
N THR A 84 2.54 -11.81 3.71
CA THR A 84 1.85 -12.77 2.83
C THR A 84 2.08 -12.44 1.35
N ASP A 85 2.49 -13.39 0.52
CA ASP A 85 2.63 -13.20 -0.95
C ASP A 85 3.44 -11.95 -1.35
N ARG A 86 4.54 -11.69 -0.64
CA ARG A 86 5.36 -10.48 -0.84
C ARG A 86 6.11 -10.49 -2.18
N LEU A 87 6.09 -9.33 -2.85
CA LEU A 87 6.89 -9.07 -4.03
C LEU A 87 8.29 -8.61 -3.59
N GLY A 88 9.33 -9.25 -4.11
CA GLY A 88 10.74 -8.89 -3.83
C GLY A 88 11.62 -8.82 -5.07
N LYS A 89 11.03 -8.95 -6.26
CA LYS A 89 11.72 -8.99 -7.55
C LYS A 89 10.93 -8.21 -8.58
N VAL A 90 11.62 -7.43 -9.39
CA VAL A 90 11.04 -6.80 -10.58
C VAL A 90 10.89 -7.87 -11.66
N LEU A 91 9.67 -8.12 -12.11
CA LEU A 91 9.39 -9.19 -13.07
C LEU A 91 8.60 -8.66 -14.27
N ARG A 92 9.06 -8.96 -15.48
CA ARG A 92 8.21 -9.06 -16.66
C ARG A 92 7.63 -10.48 -16.69
N LEU A 93 6.32 -10.64 -16.77
CA LEU A 93 5.65 -11.95 -16.80
C LEU A 93 5.23 -12.37 -18.20
N ARG A 94 5.03 -11.40 -19.10
CA ARG A 94 4.56 -11.61 -20.46
C ARG A 94 5.38 -10.74 -21.43
N PRO A 95 5.69 -11.24 -22.66
CA PRO A 95 5.30 -12.55 -23.20
C PRO A 95 6.03 -13.73 -22.54
N GLU A 96 7.13 -13.46 -21.85
CA GLU A 96 7.91 -14.43 -21.10
C GLU A 96 8.21 -13.91 -19.69
N ARG A 97 8.46 -14.84 -18.77
CA ARG A 97 8.83 -14.52 -17.39
C ARG A 97 10.33 -14.24 -17.29
N VAL A 98 10.68 -12.98 -17.05
CA VAL A 98 12.06 -12.50 -16.89
C VAL A 98 12.16 -11.63 -15.64
N GLU A 99 13.21 -11.86 -14.85
CA GLU A 99 13.62 -10.97 -13.77
C GLU A 99 14.48 -9.85 -14.35
N LEU A 100 14.12 -8.60 -14.06
CA LEU A 100 14.78 -7.42 -14.60
C LEU A 100 15.49 -6.66 -13.49
N SER A 101 16.51 -5.87 -13.86
CA SER A 101 16.96 -4.80 -12.98
C SER A 101 15.96 -3.65 -12.99
N TRP A 102 16.07 -2.74 -12.01
CA TRP A 102 15.25 -1.52 -12.00
C TRP A 102 15.52 -0.63 -13.22
N VAL A 103 16.75 -0.62 -13.73
CA VAL A 103 17.15 0.17 -14.90
C VAL A 103 16.52 -0.41 -16.16
N ASP A 104 16.70 -1.72 -16.41
CA ASP A 104 16.12 -2.39 -17.59
C ASP A 104 14.59 -2.27 -17.60
N MET A 105 13.95 -2.42 -16.43
CA MET A 105 12.52 -2.24 -16.30
C MET A 105 12.09 -0.81 -16.65
N ALA A 106 12.80 0.20 -16.15
CA ALA A 106 12.46 1.59 -16.41
C ALA A 106 12.62 1.91 -17.90
N GLU A 107 13.71 1.48 -18.54
CA GLU A 107 13.93 1.63 -19.98
C GLU A 107 12.85 0.92 -20.83
N GLU A 108 12.45 -0.30 -20.44
CA GLU A 108 11.40 -1.05 -21.14
C GLU A 108 10.00 -0.43 -20.98
N LEU A 109 9.65 0.08 -19.79
CA LEU A 109 8.30 0.56 -19.49
C LEU A 109 8.10 2.04 -19.81
N ALA A 110 9.11 2.88 -19.60
CA ALA A 110 9.05 4.32 -19.74
C ALA A 110 8.27 4.76 -21.00
N GLY A 111 8.70 4.33 -22.18
CA GLY A 111 8.08 4.69 -23.46
C GLY A 111 6.73 4.03 -23.77
N ARG A 112 6.23 3.13 -22.91
CA ARG A 112 4.99 2.39 -23.11
C ARG A 112 3.81 2.90 -22.26
N LEU A 113 4.05 3.92 -21.44
CA LEU A 113 3.04 4.50 -20.54
C LEU A 113 2.21 5.61 -21.19
N ASP A 114 2.33 5.85 -22.50
CA ASP A 114 1.55 6.88 -23.19
C ASP A 114 0.05 6.51 -23.22
N GLY A 115 -0.80 7.43 -22.73
CA GLY A 115 -2.24 7.20 -22.63
C GLY A 115 -2.65 6.20 -21.54
N VAL A 116 -1.79 5.96 -20.55
CA VAL A 116 -2.06 5.06 -19.42
C VAL A 116 -3.27 5.53 -18.59
N LYS A 117 -4.09 4.57 -18.14
CA LYS A 117 -5.05 4.77 -17.04
C LYS A 117 -4.40 4.27 -15.75
N VAL A 118 -4.58 5.00 -14.66
CA VAL A 118 -3.87 4.71 -13.40
C VAL A 118 -4.85 4.51 -12.26
N VAL A 119 -4.71 3.38 -11.57
CA VAL A 119 -5.42 3.03 -10.35
C VAL A 119 -4.44 3.07 -9.19
N ALA A 120 -4.77 3.79 -8.13
CA ALA A 120 -3.91 3.95 -6.96
C ALA A 120 -4.64 3.67 -5.64
N SER A 121 -3.87 3.20 -4.65
CA SER A 121 -4.35 2.96 -3.30
C SER A 121 -4.31 4.23 -2.45
N GLY A 122 -5.25 4.34 -1.49
CA GLY A 122 -5.22 5.38 -0.46
C GLY A 122 -4.11 5.19 0.59
N MET A 123 -3.29 4.14 0.45
CA MET A 123 -2.15 3.81 1.31
C MET A 123 -0.89 4.61 1.00
N LEU A 124 -0.82 5.24 -0.18
CA LEU A 124 0.33 6.02 -0.63
C LEU A 124 0.64 7.18 0.32
N SER A 125 1.92 7.42 0.58
CA SER A 125 2.39 8.56 1.38
C SER A 125 2.22 9.89 0.63
N ASN A 126 2.44 11.00 1.32
CA ASN A 126 2.45 12.33 0.71
C ASN A 126 3.59 12.46 -0.31
N GLU A 127 4.72 11.83 -0.05
CA GLU A 127 5.87 11.74 -0.94
C GLU A 127 5.51 10.96 -2.21
N ASP A 128 4.81 9.82 -2.05
CA ASP A 128 4.32 9.02 -3.18
C ASP A 128 3.28 9.79 -3.99
N TRP A 129 2.33 10.49 -3.35
CA TRP A 129 1.36 11.31 -4.05
C TRP A 129 2.01 12.46 -4.82
N ALA A 130 3.06 13.07 -4.27
CA ALA A 130 3.80 14.12 -4.95
C ALA A 130 4.53 13.57 -6.19
N ALA A 131 5.23 12.44 -6.07
CA ALA A 131 5.89 11.78 -7.19
C ALA A 131 4.90 11.21 -8.22
N PHE A 132 3.76 10.68 -7.75
CA PHE A 132 2.64 10.24 -8.58
C PHE A 132 2.12 11.39 -9.45
N LYS A 133 1.89 12.56 -8.85
CA LYS A 133 1.46 13.76 -9.60
C LYS A 133 2.53 14.17 -10.61
N ALA A 134 3.80 14.20 -10.21
CA ALA A 134 4.90 14.57 -11.10
C ALA A 134 4.99 13.65 -12.34
N LEU A 135 4.86 12.34 -12.15
CA LEU A 135 4.91 11.37 -13.26
C LEU A 135 3.59 11.35 -14.05
N PHE A 136 2.48 11.01 -13.42
CA PHE A 136 1.24 10.71 -14.15
C PHE A 136 0.51 11.96 -14.63
N VAL A 137 0.51 13.04 -13.84
CA VAL A 137 -0.20 14.27 -14.20
C VAL A 137 0.70 15.22 -14.97
N ASP A 138 1.85 15.58 -14.39
CA ASP A 138 2.68 16.65 -14.94
C ASP A 138 3.51 16.16 -16.15
N THR A 139 3.96 14.91 -16.17
CA THR A 139 4.78 14.35 -17.27
C THR A 139 3.92 13.61 -18.31
N LEU A 140 3.08 12.67 -17.89
CA LEU A 140 2.28 11.83 -18.78
C LEU A 140 0.92 12.43 -19.15
N THR A 141 0.52 13.54 -18.53
CA THR A 141 -0.76 14.24 -18.81
C THR A 141 -2.00 13.35 -18.69
N VAL A 142 -1.98 12.38 -17.77
CA VAL A 142 -3.09 11.47 -17.52
C VAL A 142 -4.28 12.25 -16.98
N GLN A 143 -5.42 12.16 -17.68
CA GLN A 143 -6.63 12.89 -17.33
C GLN A 143 -7.54 12.15 -16.34
N ASP A 144 -7.57 10.82 -16.41
CA ASP A 144 -8.43 9.99 -15.55
C ASP A 144 -7.58 9.16 -14.58
N LEU A 145 -7.64 9.55 -13.32
CA LEU A 145 -7.01 8.87 -12.19
C LEU A 145 -8.10 8.17 -11.38
N TYR A 146 -7.81 7.00 -10.82
CA TYR A 146 -8.78 6.22 -10.07
C TYR A 146 -8.21 5.83 -8.71
N PHE A 147 -8.75 6.41 -7.65
CA PHE A 147 -8.32 6.12 -6.29
C PHE A 147 -9.49 6.32 -5.32
N SER A 148 -9.68 5.36 -4.43
CA SER A 148 -10.71 5.42 -3.39
C SER A 148 -10.28 4.49 -2.26
N ALA A 149 -11.13 4.28 -1.26
CA ALA A 149 -11.05 3.08 -0.43
C ALA A 149 -11.75 1.91 -1.17
N GLU A 150 -11.24 0.69 -1.02
CA GLU A 150 -11.94 -0.51 -1.51
C GLU A 150 -13.27 -0.70 -0.74
N PRO A 151 -14.26 -1.41 -1.31
CA PRO A 151 -15.52 -1.68 -0.60
C PRO A 151 -15.32 -2.31 0.79
N ASP A 152 -14.33 -3.20 0.96
CA ASP A 152 -13.98 -3.81 2.24
C ASP A 152 -13.13 -2.91 3.16
N GLN A 153 -12.71 -1.76 2.67
CA GLN A 153 -12.08 -0.68 3.44
C GLN A 153 -13.05 0.44 3.83
N ILE A 154 -14.36 0.25 3.60
CA ILE A 154 -15.39 1.10 4.16
C ILE A 154 -15.99 0.40 5.37
N GLY A 155 -15.60 0.86 6.56
CA GLY A 155 -16.01 0.24 7.83
C GLY A 155 -16.81 1.17 8.73
N ALA A 156 -17.09 0.70 9.94
CA ALA A 156 -17.71 1.52 10.97
C ALA A 156 -16.76 2.63 11.46
N GLU A 157 -17.37 3.73 11.91
CA GLU A 157 -16.70 4.86 12.53
C GLU A 157 -17.25 5.13 13.94
N ASP A 158 -16.48 5.86 14.73
CA ASP A 158 -16.89 6.40 16.01
C ASP A 158 -16.25 7.78 16.21
N ASP A 159 -16.64 8.47 17.28
CA ASP A 159 -16.11 9.78 17.63
C ASP A 159 -14.78 9.70 18.39
N LEU A 160 -14.21 8.50 18.53
CA LEU A 160 -13.05 8.24 19.40
C LEU A 160 -11.84 7.78 18.61
N LEU A 161 -11.84 6.54 18.11
CA LEU A 161 -10.67 5.86 17.56
C LEU A 161 -10.76 5.49 16.07
N ARG A 162 -11.95 5.46 15.48
CA ARG A 162 -12.20 4.83 14.17
C ARG A 162 -12.79 5.82 13.18
N LYS A 163 -12.21 5.90 11.98
CA LYS A 163 -12.84 6.54 10.83
C LYS A 163 -13.40 5.51 9.86
N LYS A 164 -14.43 5.91 9.12
CA LYS A 164 -15.16 5.07 8.15
C LYS A 164 -14.23 4.55 7.07
N GLU A 165 -13.41 5.44 6.54
CA GLU A 165 -12.41 5.17 5.53
C GLU A 165 -11.18 4.50 6.15
N LYS A 166 -10.93 3.23 5.77
CA LYS A 166 -9.84 2.39 6.29
C LYS A 166 -8.56 2.47 5.46
N VAL A 167 -8.29 3.66 4.92
CA VAL A 167 -7.02 4.02 4.28
C VAL A 167 -6.49 5.32 4.90
N PRO A 168 -5.16 5.50 4.97
CA PRO A 168 -4.59 6.56 5.77
C PRO A 168 -4.60 7.93 5.09
N ASN A 169 -4.55 7.99 3.75
CA ASN A 169 -4.02 9.19 3.10
C ASN A 169 -4.72 9.62 1.79
N LEU A 170 -6.02 9.41 1.66
CA LEU A 170 -6.77 10.00 0.55
C LEU A 170 -6.78 11.54 0.63
N LYS A 171 -6.74 12.11 1.85
CA LYS A 171 -6.56 13.55 2.07
C LYS A 171 -5.24 14.09 1.52
N GLY A 172 -4.19 13.27 1.44
CA GLY A 172 -2.92 13.63 0.82
C GLY A 172 -3.08 13.88 -0.69
N ALA A 173 -3.81 13.00 -1.39
CA ALA A 173 -4.14 13.17 -2.80
C ALA A 173 -4.99 14.43 -3.03
N GLU A 174 -6.04 14.62 -2.21
CA GLU A 174 -6.92 15.80 -2.29
C GLU A 174 -6.16 17.11 -2.07
N ALA A 175 -5.19 17.13 -1.15
CA ALA A 175 -4.36 18.30 -0.87
C ALA A 175 -3.49 18.72 -2.06
N LEU A 176 -3.19 17.80 -2.99
CA LEU A 176 -2.51 18.08 -4.26
C LEU A 176 -3.47 18.43 -5.40
N GLY A 177 -4.78 18.52 -5.12
CA GLY A 177 -5.81 18.80 -6.12
C GLY A 177 -6.17 17.62 -7.01
N LEU A 178 -5.70 16.40 -6.68
CA LEU A 178 -6.04 15.19 -7.43
C LEU A 178 -7.51 14.84 -7.19
N LYS A 179 -8.17 14.33 -8.24
CA LYS A 179 -9.55 13.87 -8.19
C LYS A 179 -9.65 12.47 -8.78
N SER A 180 -10.44 11.62 -8.13
CA SER A 180 -10.72 10.28 -8.64
C SER A 180 -11.90 10.30 -9.60
N GLY A 181 -11.78 9.55 -10.69
CA GLY A 181 -12.87 9.14 -11.55
C GLY A 181 -13.71 8.00 -10.94
N SER A 182 -14.73 7.60 -11.68
CA SER A 182 -15.61 6.46 -11.31
C SER A 182 -15.01 5.14 -11.77
N PHE A 183 -14.94 4.16 -10.87
CA PHE A 183 -14.54 2.79 -11.20
C PHE A 183 -15.53 2.09 -12.14
N ASP A 184 -16.79 2.52 -12.20
CA ASP A 184 -17.75 2.00 -13.18
C ASP A 184 -17.41 2.47 -14.59
N ARG A 185 -17.03 3.75 -14.74
CA ARG A 185 -16.53 4.28 -16.04
C ARG A 185 -15.24 3.60 -16.48
N LEU A 186 -14.33 3.32 -15.54
CA LEU A 186 -13.12 2.56 -15.85
C LEU A 186 -13.47 1.16 -16.38
N ALA A 187 -14.44 0.49 -15.75
CA ALA A 187 -14.91 -0.82 -16.21
C ALA A 187 -15.54 -0.72 -17.61
N GLU A 188 -16.38 0.27 -17.88
CA GLU A 188 -16.96 0.52 -19.21
C GLU A 188 -15.89 0.75 -20.29
N ASP A 189 -14.85 1.52 -19.99
CA ASP A 189 -13.75 1.76 -20.92
C ASP A 189 -12.89 0.52 -21.17
N LEU A 190 -12.72 -0.34 -20.14
CA LEU A 190 -12.07 -1.65 -20.27
C LEU A 190 -12.91 -2.60 -21.14
N GLU A 191 -14.22 -2.68 -20.90
CA GLU A 191 -15.17 -3.49 -21.68
C GLU A 191 -15.23 -3.05 -23.14
N ALA A 192 -15.13 -1.73 -23.39
CA ALA A 192 -15.07 -1.16 -24.73
C ALA A 192 -13.70 -1.27 -25.42
N GLY A 193 -12.68 -1.83 -24.76
CA GLY A 193 -11.33 -1.99 -25.32
C GLY A 193 -10.57 -0.68 -25.52
N LYS A 194 -10.96 0.40 -24.82
CA LYS A 194 -10.32 1.74 -24.95
C LYS A 194 -9.05 1.87 -24.13
N VAL A 195 -8.82 0.99 -23.16
CA VAL A 195 -7.67 1.02 -22.25
C VAL A 195 -6.54 0.16 -22.81
N ARG A 196 -5.53 0.80 -23.41
CA ARG A 196 -4.34 0.09 -23.93
C ARG A 196 -3.29 -0.19 -22.85
N CYS A 197 -3.21 0.66 -21.83
CA CYS A 197 -2.30 0.52 -20.70
C CYS A 197 -3.05 0.83 -19.40
N LEU A 198 -2.97 -0.09 -18.44
CA LEU A 198 -3.49 0.09 -17.08
C LEU A 198 -2.35 -0.10 -16.09
N TYR A 199 -2.15 0.88 -15.22
CA TYR A 199 -1.18 0.84 -14.13
C TYR A 199 -1.92 0.75 -12.81
N VAL A 200 -1.70 -0.33 -12.04
CA VAL A 200 -2.37 -0.58 -10.77
C VAL A 200 -1.35 -0.53 -9.64
N ILE A 201 -1.56 0.38 -8.68
CA ILE A 201 -0.69 0.61 -7.52
C ILE A 201 -1.44 0.17 -6.26
N GLU A 202 -0.92 -0.87 -5.60
CA GLU A 202 -1.33 -1.43 -4.31
C GLU A 202 -2.84 -1.74 -4.16
N ARG A 203 -3.55 -1.93 -5.27
CA ARG A 203 -4.99 -2.20 -5.27
C ARG A 203 -5.33 -3.60 -5.72
N ASP A 204 -6.34 -4.17 -5.08
CA ASP A 204 -6.96 -5.42 -5.52
C ASP A 204 -8.31 -5.14 -6.19
N LEU A 205 -8.30 -5.06 -7.52
CA LEU A 205 -9.51 -4.80 -8.31
C LEU A 205 -10.56 -5.91 -8.19
N ALA A 206 -10.20 -7.11 -7.71
CA ALA A 206 -11.18 -8.14 -7.37
C ALA A 206 -12.10 -7.71 -6.22
N LYS A 207 -11.61 -6.86 -5.31
CA LYS A 207 -12.42 -6.29 -4.22
C LYS A 207 -13.38 -5.21 -4.70
N VAL A 208 -13.07 -4.56 -5.82
CA VAL A 208 -13.91 -3.49 -6.39
C VAL A 208 -15.01 -4.07 -7.29
N TRP A 209 -14.65 -4.98 -8.20
CA TRP A 209 -15.58 -5.49 -9.22
C TRP A 209 -16.01 -6.95 -9.04
N GLY A 210 -15.46 -7.65 -8.04
CA GLY A 210 -15.55 -9.10 -7.92
C GLY A 210 -14.50 -9.82 -8.77
N GLU A 211 -14.02 -10.96 -8.29
CA GLU A 211 -12.87 -11.66 -8.91
C GLU A 211 -13.11 -12.04 -10.38
N ALA A 212 -14.27 -12.63 -10.69
CA ALA A 212 -14.58 -13.09 -12.05
C ALA A 212 -14.59 -11.94 -13.06
N ARG A 213 -15.24 -10.81 -12.72
CA ARG A 213 -15.31 -9.63 -13.58
C ARG A 213 -13.94 -8.97 -13.71
N ALA A 214 -13.24 -8.75 -12.59
CA ALA A 214 -11.91 -8.15 -12.61
C ALA A 214 -10.93 -8.97 -13.46
N ARG A 215 -10.92 -10.30 -13.32
CA ARG A 215 -10.08 -11.18 -14.16
C ARG A 215 -10.41 -11.06 -15.65
N ALA A 216 -11.70 -11.05 -16.00
CA ALA A 216 -12.14 -10.92 -17.40
C ALA A 216 -11.71 -9.59 -18.01
N LEU A 217 -11.82 -8.48 -17.27
CA LEU A 217 -11.42 -7.15 -17.73
C LEU A 217 -9.90 -7.03 -17.86
N LEU A 218 -9.16 -7.42 -16.83
CA LEU A 218 -7.71 -7.24 -16.77
C LEU A 218 -6.96 -8.10 -17.79
N THR A 219 -7.49 -9.28 -18.16
CA THR A 219 -6.87 -10.16 -19.15
C THR A 219 -6.86 -9.54 -20.56
N GLN A 220 -7.79 -8.63 -20.84
CA GLN A 220 -7.92 -7.99 -22.15
C GLN A 220 -7.00 -6.77 -22.31
N VAL A 221 -6.42 -6.26 -21.22
CA VAL A 221 -5.57 -5.07 -21.25
C VAL A 221 -4.23 -5.40 -21.93
N PRO A 222 -3.84 -4.72 -23.02
CA PRO A 222 -2.60 -5.02 -23.74
C PRO A 222 -1.31 -4.80 -22.91
N LEU A 223 -1.35 -3.86 -21.97
CA LEU A 223 -0.26 -3.64 -21.02
C LEU A 223 -0.85 -3.40 -19.61
N LEU A 224 -0.57 -4.31 -18.70
CA LEU A 224 -0.98 -4.24 -17.30
C LEU A 224 0.26 -4.21 -16.41
N VAL A 225 0.45 -3.12 -15.69
CA VAL A 225 1.53 -2.97 -14.71
C VAL A 225 0.90 -3.08 -13.32
N PHE A 226 1.46 -3.94 -12.48
CA PHE A 226 1.08 -4.04 -11.07
C PHE A 226 2.27 -3.66 -10.20
N GLN A 227 2.08 -2.67 -9.33
CA GLN A 227 3.06 -2.20 -8.36
C GLN A 227 2.49 -2.38 -6.97
N GLY A 228 3.28 -2.96 -6.05
CA GLY A 228 2.87 -3.03 -4.65
C GLY A 228 3.71 -3.99 -3.81
N PRO A 229 3.46 -4.04 -2.50
CA PRO A 229 4.21 -4.90 -1.58
C PRO A 229 3.79 -6.36 -1.68
N ASN A 230 2.52 -6.64 -1.94
CA ASN A 230 1.93 -7.97 -1.99
C ASN A 230 1.39 -8.26 -3.39
N LYS A 231 1.49 -9.51 -3.86
CA LYS A 231 1.02 -9.94 -5.19
C LYS A 231 -0.50 -9.79 -5.36
N GLY A 232 -1.26 -10.03 -4.30
CA GLY A 232 -2.73 -10.08 -4.35
C GLY A 232 -3.28 -11.19 -5.26
N ALA A 233 -4.60 -11.21 -5.44
CA ALA A 233 -5.30 -12.24 -6.22
C ALA A 233 -5.04 -12.15 -7.74
N LEU A 234 -4.83 -10.93 -8.24
CA LEU A 234 -4.77 -10.63 -9.67
C LEU A 234 -3.34 -10.30 -10.16
N GLY A 235 -2.33 -10.33 -9.29
CA GLY A 235 -0.96 -9.96 -9.66
C GLY A 235 -0.34 -10.85 -10.75
N ASP A 236 -0.78 -12.10 -10.90
CA ASP A 236 -0.30 -13.00 -11.96
C ASP A 236 -0.90 -12.68 -13.35
N LEU A 237 -1.88 -11.78 -13.43
CA LEU A 237 -2.41 -11.27 -14.71
C LEU A 237 -1.53 -10.15 -15.31
N ALA A 238 -0.70 -9.52 -14.49
CA ALA A 238 0.11 -8.39 -14.93
C ALA A 238 1.15 -8.79 -15.98
N HIS A 239 1.49 -7.85 -16.85
CA HIS A 239 2.63 -7.96 -17.75
C HIS A 239 3.93 -7.61 -17.01
N TYR A 240 3.87 -6.66 -16.08
CA TYR A 240 4.98 -6.26 -15.21
C TYR A 240 4.53 -6.26 -13.75
N ARG A 241 5.38 -6.79 -12.87
CA ARG A 241 5.23 -6.71 -11.41
C ARG A 241 6.41 -5.96 -10.81
N LEU A 242 6.10 -4.87 -10.13
CA LEU A 242 7.06 -3.97 -9.52
C LEU A 242 6.93 -4.08 -7.99
N PRO A 243 7.96 -4.56 -7.27
CA PRO A 243 7.90 -4.68 -5.82
C PRO A 243 8.00 -3.30 -5.18
N ALA A 244 6.96 -2.90 -4.46
CA ALA A 244 6.95 -1.69 -3.63
C ALA A 244 7.17 -2.05 -2.14
N THR A 245 7.62 -1.07 -1.35
CA THR A 245 7.73 -1.21 0.10
C THR A 245 6.36 -1.25 0.76
N ALA A 246 6.24 -1.98 1.87
CA ALA A 246 5.09 -1.80 2.76
C ALA A 246 5.34 -0.62 3.71
N TYR A 247 4.29 -0.08 4.33
CA TYR A 247 4.38 1.09 5.23
C TYR A 247 5.39 0.97 6.39
N VAL A 248 5.77 -0.25 6.81
CA VAL A 248 6.79 -0.48 7.85
C VAL A 248 8.22 -0.56 7.30
N GLU A 249 8.40 -0.55 5.99
CA GLU A 249 9.68 -0.74 5.31
C GLU A 249 10.26 0.56 4.76
N GLU A 250 9.52 1.65 4.90
CA GLU A 250 9.86 2.98 4.46
C GLU A 250 9.46 4.01 5.52
N GLU A 251 9.83 5.26 5.28
CA GLU A 251 9.39 6.41 6.04
C GLU A 251 8.74 7.43 5.11
N GLY A 252 7.81 8.21 5.65
CA GLY A 252 7.07 9.19 4.88
C GLY A 252 6.07 9.92 5.75
N CYS A 253 5.10 10.58 5.11
CA CYS A 253 4.09 11.35 5.80
C CYS A 253 2.69 11.01 5.27
N PHE A 254 1.74 10.79 6.19
CA PHE A 254 0.31 10.79 5.85
C PHE A 254 -0.34 12.11 6.24
N THR A 255 -1.36 12.51 5.49
CA THR A 255 -2.28 13.60 5.84
C THR A 255 -3.55 12.97 6.37
N ASN A 256 -3.84 13.15 7.66
CA ASN A 256 -4.99 12.53 8.29
C ASN A 256 -6.32 13.22 7.89
N PHE A 257 -7.45 12.70 8.38
CA PHE A 257 -8.80 13.19 8.10
C PHE A 257 -9.05 14.67 8.50
N GLU A 258 -8.23 15.21 9.42
CA GLU A 258 -8.28 16.61 9.86
C GLU A 258 -7.38 17.53 9.00
N GLY A 259 -6.62 16.97 8.06
CA GLY A 259 -5.62 17.69 7.26
C GLY A 259 -4.25 17.79 7.93
N ASN A 260 -4.05 17.14 9.08
CA ASN A 260 -2.77 17.18 9.80
C ASN A 260 -1.76 16.21 9.18
N ARG A 261 -0.54 16.70 8.93
CA ARG A 261 0.59 15.89 8.48
C ARG A 261 1.18 15.07 9.63
N ARG A 262 1.36 13.78 9.41
CA ARG A 262 1.79 12.78 10.40
C ARG A 262 2.94 11.96 9.83
N PRO A 263 4.18 12.17 10.30
CA PRO A 263 5.32 11.38 9.85
C PRO A 263 5.24 9.98 10.44
N TYR A 264 5.54 8.98 9.62
CA TYR A 264 5.72 7.59 10.02
C TYR A 264 7.15 7.17 9.71
N ARG A 265 7.69 6.23 10.49
CA ARG A 265 9.08 5.78 10.35
C ARG A 265 9.15 4.32 9.99
N LYS A 266 10.25 3.99 9.32
CA LYS A 266 10.67 2.64 8.97
C LYS A 266 10.94 1.81 10.22
N ALA A 267 10.43 0.58 10.23
CA ALA A 267 10.62 -0.42 11.28
C ALA A 267 11.32 -1.70 10.80
N LEU A 268 11.27 -1.97 9.49
CA LEU A 268 11.85 -3.16 8.85
C LEU A 268 12.62 -2.75 7.60
N GLU A 269 13.56 -3.58 7.17
CA GLU A 269 14.16 -3.44 5.85
C GLU A 269 13.21 -3.94 4.74
N PRO A 270 13.22 -3.31 3.55
CA PRO A 270 12.47 -3.78 2.38
C PRO A 270 12.79 -5.23 2.02
N ILE A 271 11.81 -5.94 1.46
CA ILE A 271 12.02 -7.29 0.93
C ILE A 271 12.65 -7.25 -0.45
N GLY A 272 13.75 -7.97 -0.64
CA GLY A 272 14.39 -8.14 -1.94
C GLY A 272 14.84 -6.81 -2.52
N CYS A 273 14.41 -6.49 -3.75
CA CYS A 273 14.69 -5.21 -4.40
C CYS A 273 13.51 -4.21 -4.32
N ALA A 274 12.56 -4.40 -3.39
CA ALA A 274 11.45 -3.47 -3.22
C ALA A 274 11.93 -2.04 -2.92
N ARG A 275 11.23 -1.05 -3.46
CA ARG A 275 11.50 0.39 -3.28
C ARG A 275 10.22 1.15 -2.90
N PRO A 276 10.32 2.31 -2.24
CA PRO A 276 9.20 3.25 -2.10
C PRO A 276 8.58 3.59 -3.46
N ASP A 277 7.25 3.76 -3.49
CA ASP A 277 6.54 4.05 -4.74
C ASP A 277 7.09 5.30 -5.43
N TRP A 278 7.44 6.35 -4.68
CA TRP A 278 8.05 7.56 -5.21
C TRP A 278 9.39 7.33 -5.92
N GLU A 279 10.23 6.39 -5.46
CA GLU A 279 11.47 6.03 -6.15
C GLU A 279 11.19 5.35 -7.48
N ILE A 280 10.19 4.47 -7.51
CA ILE A 280 9.78 3.76 -8.74
C ILE A 280 9.28 4.76 -9.78
N PHE A 281 8.44 5.72 -9.37
CA PHE A 281 7.94 6.76 -10.25
C PHE A 281 9.06 7.65 -10.78
N LYS A 282 10.02 8.01 -9.91
CA LYS A 282 11.18 8.80 -10.32
C LYS A 282 12.05 8.08 -11.35
N LEU A 283 12.30 6.78 -11.18
CA LEU A 283 13.04 5.97 -12.16
C LEU A 283 12.34 5.95 -13.52
N LEU A 284 11.01 5.77 -13.53
CA LEU A 284 10.21 5.80 -14.76
C LEU A 284 10.22 7.19 -15.42
N GLN A 285 10.27 8.26 -14.62
CA GLN A 285 10.36 9.63 -15.13
C GLN A 285 11.74 9.92 -15.73
N GLU A 286 12.82 9.50 -15.06
CA GLU A 286 14.20 9.68 -15.50
C GLU A 286 14.49 8.90 -16.80
N ALA A 287 13.99 7.66 -16.93
CA ALA A 287 14.15 6.86 -18.14
C ALA A 287 13.38 7.40 -19.36
N ARG A 288 12.50 8.40 -19.17
CA ARG A 288 11.80 9.11 -20.26
C ARG A 288 12.51 10.40 -20.69
N SER A 289 13.45 10.90 -19.90
CA SER A 289 14.17 12.15 -20.13
C SER A 289 15.35 11.95 -21.08
#